data_AF-A0AAU3Q796-F1
#
_entry.id   AF-A0AAU3Q796-F1
#
_cell.length_a   1.000
_cell.length_b   1.000
_cell.length_c   1.000
_cell.angle_alpha   90.00
_cell.angle_beta   90.00
_cell.angle_gamma   90.00
#
_symmetry.space_group_name_H-M   'P 1'
#
loop_
_entity.id
_entity.type
_entity.pdbx_description
1 polymer ?
#
loop_
_entity_poly.entity_id
_entity_poly.type
_entity_poly.pdbx_seq_one_letter_code
_entity_poly.pdbx_strand_id
1 'polypeptide(L)'
;MGIVARRGYLVIAAAVAIGGVSCAPESGSAPPNIRVEIPDDPVLTGTVTATGGGELVIDIGVARPVVVALAGIAATDCGAGSREAFDAGVGELAPVDAPVVLVRSGAAVKPGYDLAAFVHIGTVRGVAAEDVGVNEALVQSGRARLDPPLDRGAAAAPVQDQIVAQAAALPSPDREFIGVLAASETEAWQGHTGPMGRCASRQEELDRSRVPSVVVAPTADSLPAAEYPVAPADPVPAAETPVAPNVRIEVTVQRPPRPRPCERIGRC
;
A
#
# COMPACT_ATOMS: atom_id res chain seq x y z
N MET A 1 51.48 -10.53 -70.85
CA MET A 1 50.55 -10.02 -69.82
C MET A 1 51.00 -10.62 -68.49
N GLY A 2 51.68 -9.80 -67.68
CA GLY A 2 52.55 -10.24 -66.59
C GLY A 2 51.94 -10.17 -65.19
N ILE A 3 52.42 -11.10 -64.37
CA ILE A 3 52.14 -11.47 -62.98
C ILE A 3 52.58 -10.40 -61.96
N VAL A 4 51.76 -10.25 -60.90
CA VAL A 4 52.02 -10.00 -59.45
C VAL A 4 53.30 -9.24 -59.03
N ALA A 5 53.17 -8.20 -58.20
CA ALA A 5 53.73 -8.14 -56.83
C ALA A 5 53.82 -6.73 -56.20
N ARG A 6 53.46 -6.69 -54.91
CA ARG A 6 54.03 -5.91 -53.79
C ARG A 6 54.03 -4.37 -53.85
N ARG A 7 53.33 -3.77 -52.89
CA ARG A 7 53.90 -2.65 -52.12
C ARG A 7 53.74 -2.91 -50.62
N GLY A 8 54.91 -2.98 -49.98
CA GLY A 8 55.05 -3.06 -48.54
C GLY A 8 54.89 -1.69 -47.87
N TYR A 9 54.53 -1.80 -46.59
CA TYR A 9 54.62 -0.87 -45.48
C TYR A 9 55.36 0.45 -45.67
N LEU A 10 54.67 1.53 -45.27
CA LEU A 10 55.30 2.70 -44.68
C LEU A 10 54.48 3.09 -43.45
N VAL A 11 54.98 2.70 -42.27
CA VAL A 11 54.45 3.11 -40.97
C VAL A 11 55.00 4.51 -40.70
N ILE A 12 54.15 5.53 -40.77
CA ILE A 12 54.50 6.88 -40.29
C ILE A 12 53.97 6.99 -38.86
N ALA A 13 54.88 6.88 -37.89
CA ALA A 13 54.62 7.29 -36.52
C ALA A 13 54.57 8.83 -36.48
N ALA A 14 53.40 9.39 -36.21
CA ALA A 14 53.25 10.81 -35.91
C ALA A 14 53.11 10.99 -34.39
N ALA A 15 54.10 11.67 -33.81
CA ALA A 15 54.19 11.98 -32.40
C ALA A 15 53.05 12.90 -31.95
N VAL A 16 52.41 12.52 -30.85
CA VAL A 16 51.48 13.33 -30.09
C VAL A 16 52.28 14.33 -29.25
N ALA A 17 52.11 15.62 -29.52
CA ALA A 17 52.52 16.68 -28.60
C ALA A 17 51.60 17.92 -28.73
N ILE A 18 50.62 17.97 -27.82
CA ILE A 18 50.17 19.13 -27.05
C ILE A 18 49.88 20.42 -27.84
N GLY A 19 48.61 20.59 -28.21
CA GLY A 19 47.98 21.91 -28.35
C GLY A 19 46.91 22.03 -27.27
N GLY A 20 47.26 22.64 -26.14
CA GLY A 20 46.33 22.95 -25.07
C GLY A 20 45.32 24.00 -25.53
N VAL A 21 44.19 23.54 -26.08
CA VAL A 21 42.98 24.36 -26.13
C VAL A 21 42.39 24.32 -24.73
N SER A 22 42.62 25.39 -23.98
CA SER A 22 41.87 25.67 -22.77
C SER A 22 40.42 25.92 -23.18
N CYS A 23 39.60 24.87 -23.20
CA CYS A 23 38.17 25.06 -23.01
C CYS A 23 38.01 25.61 -21.60
N ALA A 24 37.68 26.89 -21.50
CA ALA A 24 37.12 27.44 -20.28
C ALA A 24 35.98 26.52 -19.84
N PRO A 25 35.82 26.24 -18.52
CA PRO A 25 34.65 25.51 -18.07
C PRO A 25 33.44 26.32 -18.52
N GLU A 26 32.58 25.71 -19.35
CA GLU A 26 31.28 26.27 -19.66
C GLU A 26 30.64 26.62 -18.33
N SER A 27 30.54 27.93 -18.07
CA SER A 27 29.81 28.48 -16.95
C SER A 27 28.45 27.83 -16.98
N GLY A 28 28.20 26.99 -15.97
CA GLY A 28 27.00 26.19 -15.86
C GLY A 28 25.79 27.08 -16.08
N SER A 29 25.15 26.92 -17.24
CA SER A 29 23.74 27.24 -17.36
C SER A 29 23.04 26.26 -16.43
N ALA A 30 22.76 26.73 -15.21
CA ALA A 30 21.68 26.12 -14.45
C ALA A 30 20.49 26.04 -15.42
N PRO A 31 19.89 24.85 -15.62
CA PRO A 31 18.74 24.72 -16.50
C PRO A 31 17.73 25.79 -16.09
N PRO A 32 17.16 26.54 -17.03
CA PRO A 32 16.26 27.64 -16.70
C PRO A 32 15.18 27.06 -15.80
N ASN A 33 14.99 27.69 -14.64
CA ASN A 33 13.99 27.32 -13.66
C ASN A 33 12.62 27.75 -14.21
N ILE A 34 12.19 27.12 -15.31
CA ILE A 34 10.92 27.35 -15.95
C ILE A 34 9.90 26.66 -15.06
N ARG A 35 9.23 27.47 -14.22
CA ARG A 35 8.03 27.01 -13.52
C ARG A 35 7.05 26.53 -14.59
N VAL A 36 6.67 25.27 -14.51
CA VAL A 36 5.61 24.73 -15.35
C VAL A 36 4.30 25.24 -14.79
N GLU A 37 3.54 25.94 -15.63
CA GLU A 37 2.17 26.30 -15.33
C GLU A 37 1.28 25.16 -15.83
N ILE A 38 0.64 24.47 -14.89
CA ILE A 38 -0.26 23.35 -15.16
C ILE A 38 -1.67 23.92 -15.14
N PRO A 39 -2.50 23.72 -16.18
CA PRO A 39 -3.87 24.24 -16.21
C PRO A 39 -4.67 23.84 -14.97
N ASP A 40 -5.40 24.77 -14.36
CA ASP A 40 -6.20 24.54 -13.14
C ASP A 40 -7.43 23.64 -13.36
N ASP A 41 -7.59 23.08 -14.55
CA ASP A 41 -8.70 22.18 -14.87
C ASP A 41 -8.73 20.98 -13.90
N PRO A 42 -9.94 20.60 -13.41
CA PRO A 42 -10.09 19.47 -12.49
C PRO A 42 -9.83 18.12 -13.17
N VAL A 43 -9.95 18.09 -14.49
CA VAL A 43 -9.68 16.92 -15.33
C VAL A 43 -8.71 17.32 -16.42
N LEU A 44 -7.60 16.61 -16.49
CA LEU A 44 -6.57 16.78 -17.53
C LEU A 44 -6.48 15.51 -18.36
N THR A 45 -6.02 15.63 -19.59
CA THR A 45 -5.73 14.50 -20.47
C THR A 45 -4.28 14.54 -20.89
N GLY A 46 -3.67 13.38 -21.07
CA GLY A 46 -2.30 13.30 -21.55
C GLY A 46 -1.92 11.93 -22.03
N THR A 47 -0.62 11.76 -22.24
CA THR A 47 -0.01 10.50 -22.66
C THR A 47 1.15 10.17 -21.73
N VAL A 48 1.26 8.92 -21.29
CA VAL A 48 2.38 8.48 -20.46
C VAL A 48 3.67 8.52 -21.28
N THR A 49 4.64 9.32 -20.84
CA THR A 49 5.96 9.41 -21.49
C THR A 49 7.03 8.59 -20.79
N ALA A 50 6.88 8.32 -19.49
CA ALA A 50 7.78 7.45 -18.75
C ALA A 50 7.11 6.89 -17.49
N THR A 51 7.57 5.71 -17.09
CA THR A 51 7.22 5.04 -15.83
C THR A 51 8.52 4.62 -15.15
N GLY A 52 8.69 4.92 -13.87
CA GLY A 52 9.89 4.48 -13.14
C GLY A 52 9.88 4.93 -11.69
N GLY A 53 10.42 4.10 -10.80
CA GLY A 53 10.50 4.43 -9.37
C GLY A 53 9.15 4.76 -8.74
N GLY A 54 8.04 4.21 -9.27
CA GLY A 54 6.68 4.44 -8.77
C GLY A 54 6.07 5.79 -9.17
N GLU A 55 6.71 6.46 -10.12
CA GLU A 55 6.29 7.75 -10.66
C GLU A 55 5.70 7.55 -12.06
N LEU A 56 4.69 8.38 -12.37
CA LEU A 56 4.12 8.51 -13.71
C LEU A 56 4.53 9.84 -14.30
N VAL A 57 5.21 9.83 -15.44
CA VAL A 57 5.57 11.04 -16.17
C VAL A 57 4.65 11.16 -17.37
N ILE A 58 3.88 12.24 -17.44
CA ILE A 58 2.78 12.38 -18.40
C ILE A 58 2.95 13.68 -19.18
N ASP A 59 2.84 13.60 -20.50
CA ASP A 59 2.72 14.79 -21.35
C ASP A 59 1.26 15.22 -21.45
N ILE A 60 0.95 16.40 -20.92
CA ILE A 60 -0.37 17.03 -20.96
C ILE A 60 -0.42 18.23 -21.93
N GLY A 61 0.58 18.37 -22.82
CA GLY A 61 0.67 19.47 -23.77
C GLY A 61 1.18 20.79 -23.20
N VAL A 62 1.88 20.76 -22.06
CA VAL A 62 2.55 21.92 -21.46
C VAL A 62 4.05 21.93 -21.75
N ALA A 63 4.79 22.91 -21.26
CA ALA A 63 6.21 23.13 -21.61
C ALA A 63 7.15 21.94 -21.33
N ARG A 64 6.79 21.01 -20.45
CA ARG A 64 7.46 19.72 -20.23
C ARG A 64 6.47 18.68 -19.69
N PRO A 65 6.77 17.38 -19.79
CA PRO A 65 6.01 16.36 -19.08
C PRO A 65 5.97 16.64 -17.56
N VAL A 66 4.85 16.29 -16.95
CA VAL A 66 4.57 16.46 -15.53
C VAL A 66 4.78 15.14 -14.78
N VAL A 67 5.39 15.20 -13.61
CA VAL A 67 5.55 14.06 -12.71
C VAL A 67 4.33 13.97 -11.80
N VAL A 68 3.56 12.90 -11.93
CA VAL A 68 2.28 12.69 -11.27
C VAL A 68 2.40 11.71 -10.12
N ALA A 69 1.98 12.16 -8.93
CA ALA A 69 1.76 11.28 -7.79
C ALA A 69 0.38 10.62 -7.92
N LEU A 70 0.33 9.30 -7.71
CA LEU A 70 -0.95 8.58 -7.60
C LEU A 70 -1.64 8.97 -6.29
N ALA A 71 -2.75 9.68 -6.40
CA ALA A 71 -3.49 10.21 -5.25
C ALA A 71 -4.12 9.11 -4.39
N GLY A 72 -4.18 9.36 -3.07
CA GLY A 72 -4.84 8.51 -2.10
C GLY A 72 -4.16 7.17 -1.81
N ILE A 73 -3.03 6.86 -2.48
CA ILE A 73 -2.35 5.57 -2.35
C ILE A 73 -0.83 5.73 -2.19
N ALA A 74 -0.22 4.71 -1.60
CA ALA A 74 1.23 4.55 -1.53
C ALA A 74 1.60 3.09 -1.79
N ALA A 75 2.88 2.86 -2.10
CA ALA A 75 3.41 1.50 -2.17
C ALA A 75 3.15 0.76 -0.85
N THR A 76 2.72 -0.48 -0.96
CA THR A 76 2.58 -1.35 0.20
C THR A 76 3.93 -1.52 0.90
N ASP A 77 3.95 -1.54 2.23
CA ASP A 77 5.16 -1.64 3.07
C ASP A 77 5.21 -2.96 3.87
N CYS A 78 4.72 -4.05 3.27
CA CYS A 78 4.55 -5.35 3.94
C CYS A 78 5.81 -6.23 3.95
N GLY A 79 6.93 -5.75 3.39
CA GLY A 79 8.22 -6.42 3.40
C GLY A 79 9.02 -6.17 2.12
N ALA A 80 10.13 -6.90 1.98
CA ALA A 80 11.00 -6.82 0.81
C ALA A 80 10.25 -7.12 -0.50
N GLY A 81 10.55 -6.34 -1.55
CA GLY A 81 9.93 -6.47 -2.88
C GLY A 81 8.66 -5.65 -3.08
N SER A 82 8.14 -4.99 -2.03
CA SER A 82 6.83 -4.31 -2.13
C SER A 82 6.91 -3.02 -2.97
N ARG A 83 8.02 -2.27 -2.88
CA ARG A 83 8.24 -1.09 -3.72
C ARG A 83 8.42 -1.48 -5.19
N GLU A 84 9.22 -2.51 -5.45
CA GLU A 84 9.46 -3.03 -6.80
C GLU A 84 8.16 -3.55 -7.43
N ALA A 85 7.30 -4.21 -6.64
CA ALA A 85 5.99 -4.66 -7.10
C ALA A 85 5.05 -3.49 -7.43
N PHE A 86 5.06 -2.43 -6.61
CA PHE A 86 4.32 -1.20 -6.89
C PHE A 86 4.82 -0.56 -8.19
N ASP A 87 6.13 -0.35 -8.32
CA ASP A 87 6.75 0.29 -9.49
C ASP A 87 6.49 -0.52 -10.78
N ALA A 88 6.58 -1.86 -10.72
CA ALA A 88 6.21 -2.73 -11.83
C ALA A 88 4.72 -2.64 -12.17
N GLY A 89 3.85 -2.57 -11.16
CA GLY A 89 2.41 -2.41 -11.36
C GLY A 89 2.04 -1.11 -12.05
N VAL A 90 2.72 -0.01 -11.71
CA VAL A 90 2.54 1.28 -12.39
C VAL A 90 2.89 1.15 -13.88
N GLY A 91 4.02 0.52 -14.20
CA GLY A 91 4.44 0.29 -15.59
C GLY A 91 3.53 -0.66 -16.37
N GLU A 92 2.97 -1.69 -15.72
CA GLU A 92 2.03 -2.64 -16.32
C GLU A 92 0.67 -1.99 -16.62
N LEU A 93 0.15 -1.18 -15.70
CA LEU A 93 -1.20 -0.60 -15.79
C LEU A 93 -1.24 0.69 -16.60
N ALA A 94 -0.14 1.43 -16.67
CA ALA A 94 -0.02 2.67 -17.41
C ALA A 94 1.27 2.65 -18.25
N PRO A 95 1.33 1.80 -19.29
CA PRO A 95 2.52 1.69 -20.12
C PRO A 95 2.82 3.00 -20.86
N VAL A 96 4.07 3.17 -21.28
CA VAL A 96 4.48 4.30 -22.14
C VAL A 96 3.61 4.34 -23.39
N ASP A 97 3.29 5.56 -23.84
CA ASP A 97 2.36 5.89 -24.91
C ASP A 97 0.87 5.62 -24.62
N ALA A 98 0.52 5.15 -23.41
CA ALA A 98 -0.88 5.02 -23.02
C ALA A 98 -1.56 6.39 -22.89
N PRO A 99 -2.73 6.59 -23.53
CA PRO A 99 -3.55 7.76 -23.26
C PRO A 99 -4.14 7.65 -21.85
N VAL A 100 -4.14 8.76 -21.13
CA VAL A 100 -4.61 8.83 -19.74
C VAL A 100 -5.52 10.04 -19.51
N VAL A 101 -6.44 9.86 -18.59
CA VAL A 101 -7.24 10.92 -17.98
C VAL A 101 -6.84 11.05 -16.53
N LEU A 102 -6.53 12.28 -16.12
CA LEU A 102 -6.11 12.62 -14.76
C LEU A 102 -7.22 13.41 -14.09
N VAL A 103 -7.76 12.88 -13.00
CA VAL A 103 -8.65 13.61 -12.11
C VAL A 103 -7.80 14.21 -10.99
N ARG A 104 -7.64 15.53 -11.00
CA ARG A 104 -6.77 16.26 -10.08
C ARG A 104 -7.23 16.08 -8.63
N SER A 105 -6.32 15.65 -7.77
CA SER A 105 -6.56 15.58 -6.32
C SER A 105 -6.51 16.97 -5.70
N GLY A 106 -7.36 17.20 -4.69
CA GLY A 106 -7.32 18.37 -3.83
C GLY A 106 -6.29 18.27 -2.69
N ALA A 107 -5.56 17.16 -2.59
CA ALA A 107 -4.50 16.98 -1.61
C ALA A 107 -3.25 17.79 -1.95
N ALA A 108 -2.46 18.10 -0.93
CA ALA A 108 -1.17 18.78 -1.12
C ALA A 108 -0.21 17.90 -1.93
N VAL A 109 0.39 18.50 -2.96
CA VAL A 109 1.38 17.82 -3.80
C VAL A 109 2.67 17.57 -3.00
N LYS A 110 3.13 16.33 -2.99
CA LYS A 110 4.38 15.93 -2.30
C LYS A 110 5.61 16.51 -3.02
N PRO A 111 6.70 16.82 -2.31
CA PRO A 111 7.95 17.23 -2.94
C PRO A 111 8.41 16.22 -4.00
N GLY A 112 8.87 16.72 -5.16
CA GLY A 112 9.29 15.88 -6.28
C GLY A 112 8.19 15.61 -7.32
N TYR A 113 6.92 15.92 -7.00
CA TYR A 113 5.80 15.80 -7.92
C TYR A 113 5.30 17.17 -8.37
N ASP A 114 4.79 17.23 -9.59
CA ASP A 114 4.16 18.41 -10.16
C ASP A 114 2.66 18.47 -9.81
N LEU A 115 2.00 17.32 -9.73
CA LEU A 115 0.59 17.20 -9.33
C LEU A 115 0.30 15.84 -8.68
N ALA A 116 -0.81 15.76 -7.95
CA ALA A 116 -1.40 14.50 -7.49
C ALA A 116 -2.72 14.26 -8.22
N ALA A 117 -2.96 13.03 -8.69
CA ALA A 117 -4.17 12.69 -9.43
C ALA A 117 -4.61 11.23 -9.27
N PHE A 118 -5.91 11.01 -9.48
CA PHE A 118 -6.45 9.69 -9.80
C PHE A 118 -6.34 9.48 -11.31
N VAL A 119 -5.73 8.37 -11.72
CA VAL A 119 -5.35 8.14 -13.11
C VAL A 119 -6.22 7.03 -13.71
N HIS A 120 -6.81 7.31 -14.86
CA HIS A 120 -7.58 6.36 -15.65
C HIS A 120 -6.94 6.20 -17.03
N ILE A 121 -6.92 4.97 -17.55
CA ILE A 121 -6.45 4.70 -18.92
C ILE A 121 -7.58 5.03 -19.89
N GLY A 122 -7.25 5.72 -20.98
CA GLY A 122 -8.18 6.06 -22.05
C GLY A 122 -8.27 7.55 -22.36
N THR A 123 -9.33 7.93 -23.07
CA THR A 123 -9.63 9.33 -23.43
C THR A 123 -10.98 9.74 -22.85
N VAL A 124 -11.24 11.03 -22.67
CA VAL A 124 -12.47 11.55 -22.03
C VAL A 124 -13.77 11.04 -22.68
N ARG A 125 -13.76 10.65 -23.96
CA ARG A 125 -14.92 10.06 -24.66
C ARG A 125 -15.09 8.55 -24.43
N GLY A 126 -14.15 7.91 -23.76
CA GLY A 126 -14.11 6.48 -23.46
C GLY A 126 -13.93 6.15 -21.98
N VAL A 127 -13.75 7.14 -21.10
CA VAL A 127 -13.85 6.95 -19.64
C VAL A 127 -15.35 6.85 -19.30
N ALA A 128 -15.95 5.71 -19.62
CA ALA A 128 -17.17 5.32 -18.93
C ALA A 128 -16.80 5.18 -17.45
N ALA A 129 -17.68 5.60 -16.54
CA ALA A 129 -17.48 5.55 -15.09
C ALA A 129 -17.36 4.11 -14.52
N GLU A 130 -17.07 3.11 -15.37
CA GLU A 130 -16.98 1.68 -15.06
C GLU A 130 -15.56 1.10 -15.26
N ASP A 131 -14.61 1.86 -15.81
CA ASP A 131 -13.22 1.39 -15.96
C ASP A 131 -12.41 1.65 -14.67
N VAL A 132 -11.94 0.56 -14.06
CA VAL A 132 -11.07 0.54 -12.87
C VAL A 132 -9.84 1.42 -13.12
N GLY A 133 -9.67 2.46 -12.30
CA GLY A 133 -8.53 3.38 -12.40
C GLY A 133 -7.21 2.69 -12.04
N VAL A 134 -6.08 3.26 -12.48
CA VAL A 134 -4.73 2.75 -12.15
C VAL A 134 -4.54 2.68 -10.64
N ASN A 135 -4.99 3.69 -9.90
CA ASN A 135 -4.91 3.72 -8.44
C ASN A 135 -5.67 2.54 -7.82
N GLU A 136 -6.89 2.29 -8.29
CA GLU A 136 -7.76 1.23 -7.80
C GLU A 136 -7.18 -0.16 -8.12
N ALA A 137 -6.74 -0.38 -9.35
CA ALA A 137 -6.12 -1.64 -9.78
C ALA A 137 -4.84 -1.98 -8.99
N LEU A 138 -4.02 -0.97 -8.65
CA LEU A 138 -2.84 -1.17 -7.80
C LEU A 138 -3.21 -1.59 -6.38
N VAL A 139 -4.27 -1.01 -5.82
CA VAL A 139 -4.76 -1.37 -4.48
C VAL A 139 -5.41 -2.75 -4.50
N GLN A 140 -6.26 -3.03 -5.48
CA GLN A 140 -6.96 -4.32 -5.64
C GLN A 140 -5.97 -5.48 -5.83
N SER A 141 -4.84 -5.24 -6.52
CA SER A 141 -3.76 -6.23 -6.67
C SER A 141 -2.82 -6.32 -5.45
N GLY A 142 -3.09 -5.57 -4.38
CA GLY A 142 -2.31 -5.55 -3.14
C GLY A 142 -0.92 -4.91 -3.27
N ARG A 143 -0.62 -4.28 -4.41
CA ARG A 143 0.66 -3.61 -4.69
C ARG A 143 0.73 -2.20 -4.08
N ALA A 144 -0.44 -1.59 -3.87
CA ALA A 144 -0.61 -0.33 -3.16
C ALA A 144 -1.56 -0.48 -1.97
N ARG A 145 -1.53 0.51 -1.07
CA ARG A 145 -2.47 0.68 0.05
C ARG A 145 -2.90 2.13 0.14
N LEU A 146 -3.94 2.41 0.93
CA LEU A 146 -4.36 3.79 1.19
C LEU A 146 -3.24 4.58 1.86
N ASP A 147 -3.19 5.88 1.56
CA ASP A 147 -2.33 6.85 2.22
C ASP A 147 -3.20 7.98 2.81
N PRO A 148 -3.40 8.03 4.15
CA PRO A 148 -2.81 7.16 5.16
C PRO A 148 -3.45 5.75 5.23
N PRO A 149 -2.70 4.74 5.68
CA PRO A 149 -3.18 3.37 5.72
C PRO A 149 -4.27 3.11 6.77
N LEU A 150 -5.14 2.13 6.50
CA LEU A 150 -6.10 1.61 7.48
C LEU A 150 -5.38 0.76 8.54
N ASP A 151 -5.69 0.99 9.81
CA ASP A 151 -5.21 0.16 10.91
C ASP A 151 -6.10 -1.09 11.03
N ARG A 152 -5.45 -2.26 10.93
CA ARG A 152 -6.11 -3.57 10.94
C ARG A 152 -5.89 -4.32 12.26
N GLY A 153 -5.29 -3.67 13.27
CA GLY A 153 -5.04 -4.28 14.57
C GLY A 153 -6.31 -4.48 15.39
N ALA A 154 -6.34 -5.50 16.25
CA ALA A 154 -7.49 -5.81 17.12
C ALA A 154 -7.97 -4.65 18.04
N ALA A 155 -7.10 -3.67 18.34
CA ALA A 155 -7.45 -2.50 19.16
C ALA A 155 -7.84 -1.27 18.33
N ALA A 156 -7.80 -1.36 17.00
CA ALA A 156 -8.17 -0.28 16.11
C ALA A 156 -9.68 -0.06 16.10
N ALA A 157 -10.10 1.15 15.70
CA ALA A 157 -11.51 1.39 15.39
C ALA A 157 -11.98 0.48 14.24
N PRO A 158 -13.29 0.19 14.11
CA PRO A 158 -13.81 -0.53 12.96
C PRO A 158 -13.34 0.12 11.65
N VAL A 159 -12.99 -0.71 10.67
CA VAL A 159 -12.46 -0.23 9.37
C VAL A 159 -13.42 0.78 8.72
N GLN A 160 -14.73 0.51 8.78
CA GLN A 160 -15.73 1.43 8.24
C GLN A 160 -15.69 2.81 8.90
N ASP A 161 -15.49 2.87 10.23
CA ASP A 161 -15.42 4.13 10.96
C ASP A 161 -14.14 4.91 10.59
N GLN A 162 -13.03 4.20 10.37
CA GLN A 162 -11.79 4.81 9.89
C GLN A 162 -11.98 5.42 8.48
N ILE A 163 -12.66 4.72 7.56
CA ILE A 163 -12.94 5.22 6.20
C ILE A 163 -13.82 6.46 6.26
N VAL A 164 -14.89 6.45 7.06
CA VAL A 164 -15.78 7.61 7.23
C VAL A 164 -15.02 8.80 7.81
N ALA A 165 -14.16 8.57 8.81
CA ALA A 165 -13.35 9.63 9.40
C ALA A 165 -12.33 10.22 8.40
N GLN A 166 -11.67 9.37 7.60
CA GLN A 166 -10.77 9.83 6.54
C GLN A 166 -11.52 10.62 5.47
N ALA A 167 -12.66 10.11 4.97
CA ALA A 167 -13.47 10.78 3.94
C ALA A 167 -13.96 12.16 4.39
N ALA A 168 -14.34 12.31 5.66
CA ALA A 168 -14.79 13.59 6.22
C ALA A 168 -13.69 14.67 6.24
N ALA A 169 -12.41 14.26 6.31
CA ALA A 169 -11.27 15.17 6.31
C ALA A 169 -10.82 15.61 4.91
N LEU A 170 -11.36 15.00 3.85
CA LEU A 170 -10.92 15.21 2.48
C LEU A 170 -11.86 16.15 1.69
N PRO A 171 -11.32 17.01 0.82
CA PRO A 171 -12.11 17.74 -0.18
C PRO A 171 -12.58 16.79 -1.31
N SER A 172 -13.52 17.26 -2.14
CA SER A 172 -13.73 16.63 -3.45
C SER A 172 -12.53 16.93 -4.37
N PRO A 173 -12.12 16.01 -5.26
CA PRO A 173 -12.73 14.70 -5.52
C PRO A 173 -12.22 13.57 -4.60
N ASP A 174 -11.21 13.79 -3.77
CA ASP A 174 -10.59 12.76 -2.93
C ASP A 174 -11.57 12.02 -2.02
N ARG A 175 -12.55 12.74 -1.48
CA ARG A 175 -13.65 12.18 -0.69
C ARG A 175 -14.47 11.13 -1.46
N GLU A 176 -14.63 11.28 -2.77
CA GLU A 176 -15.42 10.39 -3.60
C GLU A 176 -14.64 9.11 -3.92
N PHE A 177 -13.32 9.22 -4.12
CA PHE A 177 -12.45 8.07 -4.43
C PHE A 177 -12.06 7.24 -3.21
N ILE A 178 -11.97 7.82 -2.00
CA ILE A 178 -11.46 7.11 -0.82
C ILE A 178 -12.30 5.87 -0.48
N GLY A 179 -13.62 5.91 -0.69
CA GLY A 179 -14.50 4.77 -0.45
C GLY A 179 -14.23 3.60 -1.40
N VAL A 180 -13.99 3.90 -2.67
CA VAL A 180 -13.64 2.91 -3.70
C VAL A 180 -12.28 2.28 -3.37
N LEU A 181 -11.25 3.11 -3.14
CA LEU A 181 -9.92 2.62 -2.78
C LEU A 181 -9.95 1.75 -1.51
N ALA A 182 -10.70 2.15 -0.49
CA ALA A 182 -10.79 1.41 0.76
C ALA A 182 -11.50 0.06 0.62
N ALA A 183 -12.48 -0.03 -0.29
CA ALA A 183 -13.11 -1.28 -0.66
C ALA A 183 -12.08 -2.20 -1.34
N SER A 184 -11.34 -1.70 -2.34
CA SER A 184 -10.28 -2.45 -3.01
C SER A 184 -9.19 -2.92 -2.04
N GLU A 185 -8.79 -2.09 -1.07
CA GLU A 185 -7.77 -2.47 -0.06
C GLU A 185 -8.31 -3.58 0.83
N THR A 186 -9.58 -3.48 1.24
CA THR A 186 -10.21 -4.49 2.10
C THR A 186 -10.34 -5.83 1.37
N GLU A 187 -10.70 -5.83 0.09
CA GLU A 187 -10.70 -7.04 -0.74
C GLU A 187 -9.30 -7.64 -0.88
N ALA A 188 -8.30 -6.81 -1.22
CA ALA A 188 -6.91 -7.27 -1.34
C ALA A 188 -6.37 -7.85 -0.03
N TRP A 189 -6.71 -7.22 1.11
CA TRP A 189 -6.35 -7.68 2.44
C TRP A 189 -6.97 -9.03 2.77
N GLN A 190 -8.29 -9.17 2.60
CA GLN A 190 -9.02 -10.42 2.87
C GLN A 190 -8.60 -11.55 1.92
N GLY A 191 -8.28 -11.23 0.67
CA GLY A 191 -7.80 -12.19 -0.33
C GLY A 191 -6.32 -12.55 -0.21
N HIS A 192 -5.58 -11.94 0.73
CA HIS A 192 -4.13 -12.04 0.84
C HIS A 192 -3.39 -11.76 -0.48
N THR A 193 -3.86 -10.76 -1.22
CA THR A 193 -3.37 -10.51 -2.59
C THR A 193 -2.06 -9.73 -2.57
N GLY A 194 -1.15 -10.08 -3.48
CA GLY A 194 0.09 -9.35 -3.71
C GLY A 194 0.98 -9.20 -2.47
N PRO A 195 1.80 -8.14 -2.40
CA PRO A 195 2.58 -7.80 -1.21
C PRO A 195 1.73 -7.64 0.07
N MET A 196 0.50 -7.13 -0.06
CA MET A 196 -0.42 -6.89 1.07
C MET A 196 -0.77 -8.16 1.84
N GLY A 197 -0.85 -9.31 1.17
CA GLY A 197 -1.10 -10.59 1.84
C GLY A 197 -0.12 -10.93 2.95
N ARG A 198 1.13 -10.45 2.86
CA ARG A 198 2.12 -10.61 3.93
C ARG A 198 1.78 -9.81 5.19
N CYS A 199 1.20 -8.62 5.05
CA CYS A 199 0.70 -7.87 6.20
C CYS A 199 -0.52 -8.57 6.81
N ALA A 200 -1.45 -9.02 5.97
CA ALA A 200 -2.66 -9.71 6.41
C ALA A 200 -2.30 -10.95 7.26
N SER A 201 -1.44 -11.84 6.73
CA SER A 201 -1.02 -13.04 7.48
C SER A 201 -0.24 -12.70 8.76
N ARG A 202 0.58 -11.64 8.75
CA ARG A 202 1.29 -11.20 9.97
C ARG A 202 0.31 -10.69 11.02
N GLN A 203 -0.69 -9.93 10.62
CA GLN A 203 -1.69 -9.38 11.53
C GLN A 203 -2.56 -10.50 12.13
N GLU A 204 -2.98 -11.47 11.32
CA GLU A 204 -3.70 -12.65 11.80
C GLU A 204 -2.91 -13.46 12.84
N GLU A 205 -1.60 -13.64 12.63
CA GLU A 205 -0.75 -14.32 13.59
C GLU A 205 -0.61 -13.50 14.89
N LEU A 206 -0.47 -12.18 14.79
CA LEU A 206 -0.46 -11.29 15.94
C LEU A 206 -1.79 -11.32 16.71
N ASP A 207 -2.92 -11.40 16.01
CA ASP A 207 -4.24 -11.44 16.66
C ASP A 207 -4.51 -12.83 17.25
N ARG A 208 -4.12 -13.91 16.59
CA ARG A 208 -4.20 -15.29 17.11
C ARG A 208 -3.39 -15.46 18.38
N SER A 209 -2.16 -14.93 18.43
CA SER A 209 -1.29 -15.00 19.61
C SER A 209 -1.77 -14.14 20.78
N ARG A 210 -2.67 -13.17 20.54
CA ARG A 210 -3.30 -12.35 21.59
C ARG A 210 -4.52 -13.00 22.22
N VAL A 211 -5.13 -14.01 21.58
CA VAL A 211 -6.22 -14.77 22.20
C VAL A 211 -5.62 -15.59 23.35
N PRO A 212 -5.96 -15.29 24.62
CA PRO A 212 -5.51 -16.12 25.72
C PRO A 212 -6.04 -17.53 25.48
N SER A 213 -5.17 -18.54 25.46
CA SER A 213 -5.62 -19.93 25.51
C SER A 213 -6.50 -20.05 26.76
N VAL A 214 -7.81 -20.21 26.55
CA VAL A 214 -8.71 -20.60 27.63
C VAL A 214 -8.27 -22.00 28.03
N VAL A 215 -7.42 -22.08 29.05
CA VAL A 215 -7.14 -23.34 29.73
C VAL A 215 -8.45 -23.72 30.39
N VAL A 216 -9.23 -24.56 29.73
CA VAL A 216 -10.29 -25.31 30.40
C VAL A 216 -9.57 -26.18 31.42
N ALA A 217 -9.61 -25.77 32.68
CA ALA A 217 -9.16 -26.63 33.76
C ALA A 217 -9.93 -27.96 33.63
N PRO A 218 -9.25 -29.13 33.65
CA PRO A 218 -9.98 -30.39 33.66
C PRO A 218 -10.86 -30.38 34.91
N THR A 219 -12.18 -30.31 34.72
CA THR A 219 -13.12 -30.62 35.80
C THR A 219 -12.78 -32.03 36.26
N ALA A 220 -12.35 -32.15 37.50
CA ALA A 220 -12.03 -33.40 38.16
C ALA A 220 -13.31 -34.21 38.42
N ASP A 221 -14.02 -34.59 37.36
CA ASP A 221 -15.20 -35.47 37.39
C ASP A 221 -15.12 -36.44 36.21
N SER A 222 -14.00 -37.17 36.13
CA SER A 222 -13.86 -38.35 35.28
C SER A 222 -12.87 -39.32 35.91
N LEU A 223 -13.25 -39.88 37.06
CA LEU A 223 -12.71 -41.17 37.51
C LEU A 223 -13.60 -42.28 36.92
N PRO A 224 -13.06 -43.27 36.21
CA PRO A 224 -13.86 -44.40 35.74
C PRO A 224 -14.23 -45.26 36.94
N ALA A 225 -15.52 -45.29 37.30
CA ALA A 225 -16.03 -46.19 38.32
C ALA A 225 -15.98 -47.63 37.79
N ALA A 226 -15.36 -48.52 38.56
CA ALA A 226 -15.31 -49.95 38.31
C ALA A 226 -16.72 -50.59 38.37
N GLU A 227 -16.98 -51.49 37.43
CA GLU A 227 -18.21 -52.27 37.29
C GLU A 227 -18.41 -53.25 38.46
N TYR A 228 -19.62 -53.26 39.04
CA TYR A 228 -20.22 -54.45 39.68
C TYR A 228 -21.73 -54.50 39.36
N PRO A 229 -22.31 -55.66 39.00
CA PRO A 229 -23.70 -55.74 38.52
C PRO A 229 -24.65 -56.41 39.55
N VAL A 230 -25.81 -55.80 39.86
CA VAL A 230 -27.04 -56.52 40.33
C VAL A 230 -28.31 -55.69 40.02
N ALA A 231 -29.36 -56.35 39.51
CA ALA A 231 -30.70 -55.84 39.10
C ALA A 231 -31.80 -56.07 40.19
N PRO A 232 -33.13 -55.89 39.99
CA PRO A 232 -33.94 -54.92 39.20
C PRO A 232 -35.10 -54.21 39.99
N ALA A 233 -35.68 -53.16 39.36
CA ALA A 233 -37.08 -52.65 39.35
C ALA A 233 -37.81 -52.12 40.61
N ASP A 234 -38.27 -50.84 40.59
CA ASP A 234 -39.70 -50.43 40.49
C ASP A 234 -39.89 -48.86 40.47
N PRO A 235 -41.09 -48.28 40.17
CA PRO A 235 -41.27 -47.12 39.27
C PRO A 235 -41.55 -45.70 39.88
N VAL A 236 -41.28 -44.69 39.02
CA VAL A 236 -41.62 -43.22 38.89
C VAL A 236 -42.46 -42.48 39.98
N PRO A 237 -42.27 -41.15 40.21
CA PRO A 237 -42.95 -40.13 39.38
C PRO A 237 -42.09 -38.88 39.03
N ALA A 238 -42.67 -38.01 38.20
CA ALA A 238 -42.05 -37.06 37.30
C ALA A 238 -41.67 -35.67 37.87
N ALA A 239 -40.88 -34.98 37.04
CA ALA A 239 -40.75 -33.53 36.86
C ALA A 239 -39.95 -32.71 37.88
N GLU A 240 -38.76 -32.28 37.46
CA GLU A 240 -38.22 -30.95 37.79
C GLU A 240 -37.24 -30.51 36.69
N THR A 241 -37.58 -29.44 35.99
CA THR A 241 -36.73 -28.76 35.01
C THR A 241 -35.61 -28.03 35.77
N PRO A 242 -34.31 -28.25 35.52
CA PRO A 242 -33.29 -27.42 36.11
C PRO A 242 -33.28 -26.06 35.40
N VAL A 243 -33.75 -25.05 36.12
CA VAL A 243 -33.51 -23.64 35.84
C VAL A 243 -32.01 -23.38 35.98
N ALA A 244 -31.38 -22.87 34.92
CA ALA A 244 -29.99 -22.42 34.97
C ALA A 244 -29.83 -21.31 36.02
N PRO A 245 -28.83 -21.37 36.93
CA PRO A 245 -28.56 -20.26 37.81
C PRO A 245 -27.89 -19.12 37.04
N ASN A 246 -28.51 -17.93 37.07
CA ASN A 246 -27.90 -16.67 36.66
C ASN A 246 -26.65 -16.39 37.50
N VAL A 247 -25.48 -16.74 36.98
CA VAL A 247 -24.20 -16.33 37.58
C VAL A 247 -23.92 -14.88 37.18
N ARG A 248 -24.14 -13.96 38.12
CA ARG A 248 -23.66 -12.57 38.03
C ARG A 248 -22.17 -12.56 38.41
N ILE A 249 -21.29 -12.37 37.43
CA ILE A 249 -19.85 -12.22 37.67
C ILE A 249 -19.58 -10.73 37.93
N GLU A 250 -19.31 -10.35 39.18
CA GLU A 250 -18.73 -9.05 39.53
C GLU A 250 -17.22 -9.11 39.31
N VAL A 251 -16.74 -8.58 38.18
CA VAL A 251 -15.31 -8.48 37.90
C VAL A 251 -14.75 -7.23 38.59
N THR A 252 -14.08 -7.42 39.73
CA THR A 252 -13.30 -6.35 40.37
C THR A 252 -11.92 -6.27 39.71
N VAL A 253 -11.74 -5.36 38.76
CA VAL A 253 -10.43 -5.14 38.10
C VAL A 253 -9.52 -4.33 39.03
N GLN A 254 -8.54 -4.98 39.66
CA GLN A 254 -7.43 -4.26 40.30
C GLN A 254 -6.52 -3.67 39.21
N ARG A 255 -6.43 -2.34 39.13
CA ARG A 255 -5.44 -1.66 38.28
C ARG A 255 -4.04 -1.81 38.89
N PRO A 256 -3.00 -2.15 38.09
CA PRO A 256 -1.63 -2.11 38.58
C PRO A 256 -1.23 -0.67 38.95
N PRO A 257 -0.41 -0.49 40.02
CA PRO A 257 0.03 0.83 40.45
C PRO A 257 0.88 1.50 39.36
N ARG A 258 0.59 2.78 39.08
CA ARG A 258 1.38 3.58 38.12
C ARG A 258 2.82 3.73 38.64
N PRO A 259 3.85 3.49 37.79
CA PRO A 259 5.23 3.79 38.15
C PRO A 259 5.41 5.30 38.34
N ARG A 260 6.18 5.68 39.37
CA ARG A 260 6.46 7.09 39.66
C ARG A 260 7.53 7.64 38.68
N PRO A 261 7.54 8.96 38.40
CA PRO A 261 8.38 9.54 37.34
C PRO A 261 9.89 9.32 37.49
N CYS A 262 10.38 8.99 38.69
CA CYS A 262 11.80 8.87 39.01
C CYS A 262 12.43 7.52 38.58
N GLU A 263 11.66 6.49 38.23
CA GLU A 263 12.23 5.22 37.74
C GLU A 263 12.58 5.24 36.24
N ARG A 264 12.18 6.28 35.50
CA ARG A 264 12.38 6.37 34.04
C ARG A 264 13.74 6.95 33.62
N ILE A 265 14.44 7.58 34.55
CA ILE A 265 15.74 8.20 34.34
C ILE A 265 16.56 7.69 35.51
N GLY A 266 17.49 6.74 35.32
CA GLY A 266 18.20 6.02 36.38
C GLY A 266 19.01 6.90 37.34
N ARG A 267 18.34 7.69 38.17
CA ARG A 267 18.84 8.49 39.29
C ARG A 267 17.76 8.49 40.36
N CYS A 268 17.79 7.44 41.17
CA CYS A 268 17.47 7.52 42.59
C CYS A 268 18.79 7.41 43.34
#